data_AF-H6LH54-F1
#
_entry.id   AF-H6LH54-F1
#
_cell.length_a   1.000
_cell.length_b   1.000
_cell.length_c   1.000
_cell.angle_alpha   90.00
_cell.angle_beta   90.00
_cell.angle_gamma   90.00
#
_symmetry.space_group_name_H-M   'P 1'
#
loop_
_entity.id
_entity.type
_entity.pdbx_description
1 polymer ?
#
loop_
_entity_poly.entity_id
_entity_poly.type
_entity_poly.pdbx_seq_one_letter_code
_entity_poly.pdbx_strand_id
1 'polypeptide(L)'
;MKKDLIKIACISLAFVFSIGMTQNVVKAEAAPVDITHIAQAVETAQAESAISLPNMYSARMTAPSSDNPYFYANNVYALGGYGMPNCTAYAWGRAYEILGTKPNLCSGNANSWWDYNLSNGYYPYGSTPKLGAVICWGGSSDGHVAIVEAINGDTVTLSESTYSGIYFQNYTYTIGNEDATSVGDFQGYIYIGDYIDAASDTTPPTLSDVLVTDYEGKGLHVTAVVADDLSGVGHVYFPTWTEKDGQDDLIWYEGTVEGNVASCYIPYSDHNNELSNYDVHVYVYDNAGLFTMTGTSITRPNNFASLGSVSSDS
;
A
#
# COMPACT_ATOMS: atom_id res chain seq x y z
N MET A 1 -7.12 3.19 -94.42
CA MET A 1 -7.84 4.45 -94.23
C MET A 1 -9.26 4.10 -93.82
N LYS A 2 -9.65 4.45 -92.58
CA LYS A 2 -11.03 4.58 -92.01
C LYS A 2 -12.01 3.40 -92.16
N LYS A 3 -12.36 2.74 -91.04
CA LYS A 3 -13.58 2.94 -90.20
C LYS A 3 -14.85 2.42 -90.89
N ASP A 4 -15.83 1.76 -90.29
CA ASP A 4 -16.13 1.13 -89.00
C ASP A 4 -17.56 0.56 -89.20
N LEU A 5 -18.02 -0.31 -88.27
CA LEU A 5 -19.43 -0.55 -87.89
C LEU A 5 -20.30 -1.57 -88.69
N ILE A 6 -20.61 -2.73 -88.10
CA ILE A 6 -21.89 -3.05 -87.39
C ILE A 6 -22.00 -4.57 -87.04
N LYS A 7 -22.61 -4.80 -85.86
CA LYS A 7 -22.85 -6.00 -85.03
C LYS A 7 -23.78 -7.09 -85.65
N ILE A 8 -23.70 -8.34 -85.15
CA ILE A 8 -24.73 -9.05 -84.30
C ILE A 8 -24.51 -10.59 -84.23
N ALA A 9 -24.64 -11.13 -82.99
CA ALA A 9 -25.04 -12.49 -82.51
C ALA A 9 -24.13 -13.71 -82.72
N CYS A 10 -24.01 -14.71 -81.83
CA CYS A 10 -24.46 -14.96 -80.43
C CYS A 10 -23.74 -16.26 -79.93
N ILE A 11 -23.33 -16.29 -78.65
CA ILE A 11 -23.54 -17.38 -77.63
C ILE A 11 -23.15 -18.82 -78.02
N SER A 12 -22.32 -19.62 -77.34
CA SER A 12 -21.60 -19.52 -76.07
C SER A 12 -20.57 -20.65 -75.94
N LEU A 13 -19.44 -20.28 -75.35
CA LEU A 13 -18.50 -20.97 -74.45
C LEU A 13 -18.43 -22.51 -74.42
N ALA A 14 -17.23 -22.98 -74.74
CA ALA A 14 -16.73 -24.33 -74.62
C ALA A 14 -16.55 -24.75 -73.15
N PHE A 15 -16.96 -26.00 -72.87
CA PHE A 15 -16.56 -26.80 -71.71
C PHE A 15 -15.17 -27.40 -71.95
N VAL A 16 -14.57 -27.99 -70.90
CA VAL A 16 -13.31 -28.78 -70.85
C VAL A 16 -12.13 -27.96 -70.28
N PHE A 17 -11.37 -28.33 -69.24
CA PHE A 17 -11.07 -29.60 -68.56
C PHE A 17 -10.81 -29.34 -67.05
N SER A 18 -11.16 -30.31 -66.22
CA SER A 18 -10.82 -30.41 -64.78
C SER A 18 -9.32 -30.61 -64.55
N ILE A 19 -8.78 -30.07 -63.45
CA ILE A 19 -7.85 -30.71 -62.49
C ILE A 19 -7.69 -29.77 -61.29
N GLY A 20 -7.88 -30.31 -60.09
CA GLY A 20 -7.88 -29.56 -58.84
C GLY A 20 -6.50 -29.13 -58.35
N MET A 21 -6.50 -28.05 -57.57
CA MET A 21 -5.55 -27.82 -56.48
C MET A 21 -6.33 -27.29 -55.29
N THR A 22 -6.42 -28.10 -54.24
CA THR A 22 -6.82 -27.68 -52.90
C THR A 22 -5.79 -26.70 -52.36
N GLN A 23 -6.16 -25.44 -52.15
CA GLN A 23 -5.32 -24.53 -51.38
C GLN A 23 -5.53 -24.81 -49.89
N ASN A 24 -4.48 -25.32 -49.24
CA ASN A 24 -4.36 -25.40 -47.80
C ASN A 24 -4.42 -23.98 -47.22
N VAL A 25 -5.52 -23.64 -46.56
CA VAL A 25 -5.54 -22.53 -45.60
C VAL A 25 -5.11 -23.13 -44.27
N VAL A 26 -3.82 -22.99 -43.93
CA VAL A 26 -3.35 -23.26 -42.57
C VAL A 26 -3.86 -22.11 -41.71
N LYS A 27 -4.88 -22.38 -40.90
CA LYS A 27 -5.31 -21.50 -39.83
C LYS A 27 -4.15 -21.43 -38.83
N ALA A 28 -3.47 -20.30 -38.74
CA ALA A 28 -2.51 -20.08 -37.67
C ALA A 28 -3.29 -19.99 -36.36
N GLU A 29 -3.35 -21.11 -35.64
CA GLU A 29 -3.86 -21.16 -34.28
C GLU A 29 -2.86 -20.38 -33.42
N ALA A 30 -3.33 -19.30 -32.79
CA ALA A 30 -2.51 -18.51 -31.88
C ALA A 30 -1.98 -19.46 -30.80
N ALA A 31 -0.65 -19.51 -30.64
CA ALA A 31 -0.04 -20.31 -29.59
C ALA A 31 -0.65 -19.87 -28.25
N PRO A 32 -1.10 -20.81 -27.39
CA PRO A 32 -1.61 -20.45 -26.07
C PRO A 32 -0.53 -19.65 -25.35
N VAL A 33 -0.89 -18.49 -24.82
CA VAL A 33 0.00 -17.69 -23.96
C VAL A 33 0.37 -18.59 -22.79
N ASP A 34 1.66 -18.87 -22.64
CA ASP A 34 2.19 -19.67 -21.54
C ASP A 34 2.08 -18.88 -20.23
N ILE A 35 0.92 -18.99 -19.60
CA ILE A 35 0.59 -18.35 -18.32
C ILE A 35 1.14 -19.14 -17.12
N THR A 36 1.85 -20.25 -17.34
CA THR A 36 2.37 -21.10 -16.26
C THR A 36 3.38 -20.36 -15.40
N HIS A 37 4.18 -19.47 -16.01
CA HIS A 37 5.10 -18.59 -15.29
C HIS A 37 4.37 -17.53 -14.45
N ILE A 38 3.18 -17.09 -14.87
CA ILE A 38 2.37 -16.10 -14.15
C ILE A 38 1.68 -16.76 -12.96
N ALA A 39 1.07 -17.93 -13.16
CA ALA A 39 0.47 -18.70 -12.06
C ALA A 39 1.51 -19.06 -10.99
N GLN A 40 2.72 -19.42 -11.41
CA GLN A 40 3.82 -19.75 -10.50
C GLN A 40 4.41 -18.51 -9.82
N ALA A 41 4.46 -17.35 -10.50
CA ALA A 41 4.84 -16.07 -9.89
C ALA A 41 3.80 -15.62 -8.86
N VAL A 42 2.49 -15.76 -9.14
CA VAL A 42 1.38 -15.46 -8.23
C VAL A 42 1.38 -16.41 -7.03
N GLU A 43 1.63 -17.71 -7.21
CA GLU A 43 1.74 -18.66 -6.10
C GLU A 43 2.99 -18.41 -5.23
N THR A 44 4.12 -18.02 -5.83
CA THR A 44 5.35 -17.66 -5.09
C THR A 44 5.16 -16.36 -4.31
N ALA A 45 4.53 -15.37 -4.94
CA ALA A 45 4.08 -14.11 -4.34
C ALA A 45 3.17 -14.31 -3.13
N GLN A 46 2.16 -15.16 -3.27
CA GLN A 46 1.24 -15.51 -2.18
C GLN A 46 1.92 -16.31 -1.06
N ALA A 47 3.01 -17.01 -1.34
CA ALA A 47 3.81 -17.72 -0.34
C ALA A 47 4.78 -16.80 0.43
N GLU A 48 5.29 -15.72 -0.19
CA GLU A 48 6.13 -14.69 0.44
C GLU A 48 5.33 -13.61 1.17
N SER A 49 4.04 -13.47 0.87
CA SER A 49 3.01 -12.67 1.56
C SER A 49 2.83 -12.98 3.08
N ALA A 50 3.63 -13.88 3.66
CA ALA A 50 3.62 -14.15 5.09
C ALA A 50 4.32 -13.04 5.93
N ILE A 51 4.89 -12.02 5.29
CA ILE A 51 5.41 -10.84 5.99
C ILE A 51 4.22 -9.98 6.42
N SER A 52 3.99 -9.90 7.72
CA SER A 52 3.02 -8.97 8.32
C SER A 52 3.29 -7.56 7.83
N LEU A 53 2.25 -6.83 7.40
CA LEU A 53 2.35 -5.39 7.19
C LEU A 53 2.98 -4.75 8.42
N PRO A 54 3.86 -3.74 8.23
CA PRO A 54 4.50 -3.08 9.33
C PRO A 54 3.48 -2.35 10.19
N ASN A 55 3.71 -2.33 11.50
CA ASN A 55 2.83 -1.69 12.45
C ASN A 55 3.16 -0.19 12.52
N MET A 56 2.56 0.59 11.63
CA MET A 56 2.83 2.02 11.52
C MET A 56 2.43 2.76 12.80
N TYR A 57 3.34 3.57 13.33
CA TYR A 57 3.06 4.41 14.49
C TYR A 57 2.41 5.72 14.08
N SER A 58 1.29 6.08 14.72
CA SER A 58 0.67 7.40 14.56
C SER A 58 0.91 8.25 15.81
N ALA A 59 1.79 9.24 15.70
CA ALA A 59 2.16 10.12 16.80
C ALA A 59 1.00 11.01 17.29
N ARG A 60 0.89 11.16 18.61
CA ARG A 60 -0.09 12.08 19.22
C ARG A 60 0.55 13.43 19.54
N MET A 61 0.12 14.45 18.80
CA MET A 61 0.55 15.85 18.97
C MET A 61 -0.52 16.77 19.58
N THR A 62 -1.69 16.22 19.90
CA THR A 62 -2.82 16.95 20.47
C THR A 62 -3.49 16.15 21.59
N ALA A 63 -4.15 16.86 22.49
CA ALA A 63 -4.88 16.25 23.60
C ALA A 63 -5.94 15.24 23.10
N PRO A 64 -6.19 14.16 23.86
CA PRO A 64 -7.26 13.23 23.54
C PRO A 64 -8.61 13.96 23.58
N SER A 65 -9.50 13.63 22.63
CA SER A 65 -10.86 14.15 22.65
C SER A 65 -11.59 13.65 23.90
N SER A 66 -12.46 14.49 24.47
CA SER A 66 -13.17 14.20 25.73
C SER A 66 -14.11 13.01 25.67
N ASP A 67 -14.45 12.54 24.48
CA ASP A 67 -15.30 11.38 24.20
C ASP A 67 -14.50 10.09 23.93
N ASN A 68 -13.16 10.15 23.92
CA ASN A 68 -12.33 8.98 23.67
C ASN A 68 -12.40 8.00 24.86
N PRO A 69 -13.00 6.81 24.69
CA PRO A 69 -13.27 5.92 25.81
C PRO A 69 -11.99 5.40 26.47
N TYR A 70 -10.86 5.32 25.76
CA TYR A 70 -9.60 4.81 26.29
C TYR A 70 -9.00 5.71 27.38
N PHE A 71 -9.23 7.02 27.28
CA PHE A 71 -8.78 8.00 28.28
C PHE A 71 -9.80 8.23 29.40
N TYR A 72 -11.06 7.82 29.19
CA TYR A 72 -12.16 8.03 30.14
C TYR A 72 -12.89 6.73 30.48
N ALA A 73 -13.96 6.39 29.75
CA ALA A 73 -14.91 5.35 30.15
C ALA A 73 -14.30 3.95 30.38
N ASN A 74 -13.24 3.61 29.65
CA ASN A 74 -12.55 2.32 29.74
C ASN A 74 -11.24 2.42 30.52
N ASN A 75 -10.87 3.61 31.00
CA ASN A 75 -9.62 3.86 31.68
C ASN A 75 -9.68 3.36 33.13
N VAL A 76 -8.74 2.48 33.52
CA VAL A 76 -8.74 1.88 34.87
C VAL A 76 -8.63 2.92 35.98
N TYR A 77 -7.94 4.02 35.72
CA TYR A 77 -7.78 5.11 36.67
C TYR A 77 -9.07 5.92 36.80
N ALA A 78 -9.68 6.30 35.67
CA ALA A 78 -10.96 7.00 35.67
C ALA A 78 -12.07 6.18 36.35
N LEU A 79 -12.12 4.87 36.11
CA LEU A 79 -13.03 3.93 36.78
C LEU A 79 -12.77 3.83 38.30
N GLY A 80 -11.51 4.00 38.71
CA GLY A 80 -11.09 4.10 40.12
C GLY A 80 -11.40 5.44 40.78
N GLY A 81 -12.02 6.39 40.06
CA GLY A 81 -12.38 7.72 40.57
C GLY A 81 -11.27 8.78 40.44
N TYR A 82 -10.20 8.48 39.71
CA TYR A 82 -9.05 9.35 39.54
C TYR A 82 -8.58 9.31 38.08
N GLY A 83 -8.98 10.28 37.25
CA GLY A 83 -8.73 10.27 35.80
C GLY A 83 -7.73 11.33 35.35
N MET A 84 -7.86 11.73 34.09
CA MET A 84 -7.17 12.90 33.55
C MET A 84 -7.55 14.18 34.35
N PRO A 85 -6.61 15.12 34.57
CA PRO A 85 -5.19 15.07 34.23
C PRO A 85 -4.37 14.21 35.22
N ASN A 86 -3.67 13.21 34.69
CA ASN A 86 -2.70 12.40 35.43
C ASN A 86 -1.79 11.63 34.45
N CYS A 87 -0.50 11.49 34.78
CA CYS A 87 0.48 10.79 33.94
C CYS A 87 0.11 9.33 33.66
N THR A 88 -0.30 8.59 34.69
CA THR A 88 -0.69 7.18 34.57
C THR A 88 -2.01 7.01 33.82
N ALA A 89 -3.02 7.86 34.11
CA ALA A 89 -4.29 7.83 33.38
C ALA A 89 -4.07 8.13 31.89
N TYR A 90 -3.24 9.12 31.57
CA TYR A 90 -2.88 9.47 30.20
C TYR A 90 -2.13 8.35 29.49
N ALA A 91 -1.01 7.89 30.06
CA ALA A 91 -0.18 6.87 29.45
C ALA A 91 -0.93 5.54 29.26
N TRP A 92 -1.79 5.17 30.21
CA TRP A 92 -2.62 3.97 30.11
C TRP A 92 -3.67 4.09 29.00
N GLY A 93 -4.34 5.25 28.90
CA GLY A 93 -5.30 5.52 27.84
C GLY A 93 -4.66 5.58 26.47
N ARG A 94 -3.48 6.20 26.36
CA ARG A 94 -2.70 6.27 25.12
C ARG A 94 -2.17 4.90 24.71
N ALA A 95 -1.70 4.08 25.64
CA ALA A 95 -1.30 2.70 25.36
C ALA A 95 -2.49 1.86 24.86
N TYR A 96 -3.69 2.02 25.46
CA TYR A 96 -4.88 1.34 24.96
C TYR A 96 -5.24 1.80 23.54
N GLU A 97 -5.19 3.10 23.29
CA GLU A 97 -5.41 3.63 21.93
C GLU A 97 -4.43 3.03 20.90
N ILE A 98 -3.14 2.96 21.23
CA ILE A 98 -2.09 2.40 20.37
C ILE A 98 -2.30 0.89 20.12
N LEU A 99 -2.69 0.14 21.16
CA LEU A 99 -2.86 -1.31 21.08
C LEU A 99 -4.20 -1.74 20.47
N GLY A 100 -5.20 -0.85 20.46
CA GLY A 100 -6.60 -1.19 20.17
C GLY A 100 -7.24 -2.16 21.18
N THR A 101 -6.48 -2.61 22.19
CA THR A 101 -6.86 -3.61 23.19
C THR A 101 -6.35 -3.19 24.57
N LYS A 102 -7.00 -3.70 25.62
CA LYS A 102 -6.72 -3.28 27.00
C LYS A 102 -5.25 -3.59 27.36
N PRO A 103 -4.44 -2.60 27.76
CA PRO A 103 -3.03 -2.84 28.10
C PRO A 103 -2.88 -3.55 29.44
N ASN A 104 -1.88 -4.44 29.51
CA ASN A 104 -1.45 -5.09 30.76
C ASN A 104 -0.41 -4.22 31.50
N LEU A 105 -0.74 -2.94 31.68
CA LEU A 105 0.08 -1.98 32.40
C LEU A 105 -0.42 -1.84 33.85
N CYS A 106 0.48 -1.38 34.72
CA CYS A 106 0.18 -1.18 36.13
C CYS A 106 -1.02 -0.24 36.31
N SER A 107 -1.85 -0.52 37.33
CA SER A 107 -2.99 0.33 37.72
C SER A 107 -2.70 1.17 38.98
N GLY A 108 -1.44 1.21 39.41
CA GLY A 108 -0.95 1.98 40.55
C GLY A 108 -0.20 3.24 40.12
N ASN A 109 0.60 3.79 41.03
CA ASN A 109 1.46 4.94 40.78
C ASN A 109 2.52 4.66 39.71
N ALA A 110 3.00 5.72 39.05
CA ALA A 110 3.94 5.64 37.94
C ALA A 110 5.26 4.95 38.33
N ASN A 111 5.80 5.20 39.52
CA ASN A 111 7.02 4.54 40.01
C ASN A 111 6.90 3.01 40.15
N SER A 112 5.67 2.47 40.16
CA SER A 112 5.41 1.03 40.24
C SER A 112 5.29 0.37 38.86
N TRP A 113 5.23 1.14 37.76
CA TRP A 113 5.00 0.61 36.41
C TRP A 113 6.14 -0.30 35.94
N TRP A 114 7.38 0.13 36.19
CA TRP A 114 8.57 -0.62 35.81
C TRP A 114 8.62 -1.99 36.50
N ASP A 115 8.61 -2.00 37.83
CA ASP A 115 8.67 -3.23 38.62
C ASP A 115 7.46 -4.14 38.40
N TYR A 116 6.28 -3.57 38.15
CA TYR A 116 5.09 -4.33 37.78
C TYR A 116 5.31 -5.08 36.46
N ASN A 117 5.86 -4.43 35.44
CA ASN A 117 6.16 -5.09 34.17
C ASN A 117 7.25 -6.16 34.35
N LEU A 118 8.34 -5.85 35.07
CA LEU A 118 9.41 -6.81 35.33
C LEU A 118 8.91 -8.07 36.05
N SER A 119 8.07 -7.90 37.07
CA SER A 119 7.59 -9.00 37.91
C SER A 119 6.63 -9.93 37.18
N ASN A 120 5.87 -9.40 36.22
CA ASN A 120 4.86 -10.18 35.49
C ASN A 120 5.33 -10.65 34.11
N GLY A 121 6.31 -9.96 33.50
CA GLY A 121 6.80 -10.27 32.16
C GLY A 121 5.79 -10.00 31.05
N TYR A 122 4.93 -8.97 31.19
CA TYR A 122 3.88 -8.68 30.21
C TYR A 122 4.42 -8.12 28.90
N TYR A 123 5.43 -7.25 28.97
CA TYR A 123 6.03 -6.61 27.81
C TYR A 123 7.56 -6.67 27.86
N PRO A 124 8.24 -6.75 26.70
CA PRO A 124 9.67 -6.50 26.61
C PRO A 124 10.03 -5.11 27.14
N TYR A 125 11.28 -4.94 27.56
CA TYR A 125 11.75 -3.70 28.15
C TYR A 125 13.24 -3.48 27.88
N GLY A 126 13.70 -2.24 28.04
CA GLY A 126 15.10 -1.89 27.82
C GLY A 126 15.41 -0.42 28.08
N SER A 127 16.56 0.04 27.61
CA SER A 127 17.07 1.41 27.82
C SER A 127 17.12 2.25 26.55
N THR A 128 16.66 1.72 25.42
CA THR A 128 16.62 2.44 24.14
C THR A 128 15.19 2.90 23.86
N PRO A 129 14.96 4.18 23.50
CA PRO A 129 13.63 4.64 23.14
C PRO A 129 13.12 3.92 21.89
N LYS A 130 11.84 3.57 21.89
CA LYS A 130 11.10 3.02 20.74
C LYS A 130 9.74 3.70 20.66
N LEU A 131 9.20 3.83 19.45
CA LEU A 131 7.88 4.41 19.24
C LEU A 131 6.81 3.63 20.00
N GLY A 132 5.87 4.36 20.61
CA GLY A 132 4.81 3.81 21.45
C GLY A 132 5.29 3.29 22.81
N ALA A 133 6.60 3.23 23.07
CA ALA A 133 7.09 2.75 24.36
C ALA A 133 6.66 3.65 25.51
N VAL A 134 6.40 3.05 26.66
CA VAL A 134 6.19 3.78 27.91
C VAL A 134 7.53 4.04 28.55
N ILE A 135 7.93 5.31 28.69
CA ILE A 135 9.09 5.71 29.48
C ILE A 135 8.71 5.83 30.96
N CYS A 136 9.54 5.29 31.87
CA CYS A 136 9.26 5.20 33.30
C CYS A 136 10.33 5.89 34.16
N TRP A 137 9.89 6.63 35.18
CA TRP A 137 10.75 7.29 36.18
C TRP A 137 10.27 7.01 37.61
N GLY A 138 11.23 6.77 38.52
CA GLY A 138 10.98 6.45 39.93
C GLY A 138 11.25 7.59 40.92
N GLY A 139 11.76 8.75 40.47
CA GLY A 139 12.48 9.68 41.36
C GLY A 139 11.65 10.50 42.34
N SER A 140 10.32 10.34 42.34
CA SER A 140 9.40 10.95 43.30
C SER A 140 8.58 9.88 44.05
N SER A 141 7.78 10.31 45.04
CA SER A 141 6.87 9.41 45.78
C SER A 141 5.91 8.63 44.89
N ASP A 142 5.58 9.17 43.72
CA ASP A 142 4.60 8.63 42.80
C ASP A 142 5.20 8.28 41.43
N GLY A 143 6.45 8.71 41.16
CA GLY A 143 7.13 8.56 39.87
C GLY A 143 6.53 9.41 38.76
N HIS A 144 6.89 9.07 37.51
CA HIS A 144 6.27 9.61 36.30
C HIS A 144 6.32 8.62 35.16
N VAL A 145 5.38 8.71 34.22
CA VAL A 145 5.35 7.92 32.99
C VAL A 145 4.85 8.78 31.83
N ALA A 146 5.37 8.51 30.64
CA ALA A 146 4.97 9.17 29.39
C ALA A 146 5.06 8.18 28.21
N ILE A 147 4.57 8.59 27.04
CA ILE A 147 4.62 7.77 25.81
C ILE A 147 5.59 8.38 24.81
N VAL A 148 6.45 7.56 24.22
CA VAL A 148 7.34 7.96 23.12
C VAL A 148 6.53 8.10 21.83
N GLU A 149 6.39 9.32 21.33
CA GLU A 149 5.59 9.61 20.14
C GLU A 149 6.41 9.75 18.85
N ALA A 150 7.65 10.22 18.92
CA ALA A 150 8.52 10.36 17.76
C ALA A 150 9.99 10.27 18.15
N ILE A 151 10.83 9.81 17.21
CA ILE A 151 12.28 9.74 17.37
C ILE A 151 12.92 10.30 16.09
N ASN A 152 13.54 11.47 16.19
CA ASN A 152 14.18 12.17 15.08
C ASN A 152 15.68 12.30 15.36
N GLY A 153 16.47 11.36 14.84
CA GLY A 153 17.87 11.20 15.24
C GLY A 153 17.96 10.97 16.75
N ASP A 154 18.72 11.83 17.45
CA ASP A 154 18.89 11.73 18.91
C ASP A 154 17.80 12.48 19.70
N THR A 155 16.78 13.04 19.04
CA THR A 155 15.69 13.74 19.73
C THR A 155 14.46 12.87 19.86
N VAL A 156 13.99 12.68 21.08
CA VAL A 156 12.76 11.93 21.37
C VAL A 156 11.66 12.91 21.77
N THR A 157 10.48 12.76 21.17
CA THR A 157 9.26 13.47 21.55
C THR A 157 8.39 12.55 22.39
N LEU A 158 7.97 13.04 23.54
CA LEU A 158 7.04 12.39 24.45
C LEU A 158 5.66 13.04 24.34
N SER A 159 4.62 12.30 24.68
CA SER A 159 3.33 12.85 25.09
C SER A 159 3.02 12.47 26.53
N GLU A 160 2.46 13.41 27.29
CA GLU A 160 2.19 13.21 28.71
C GLU A 160 1.09 14.12 29.25
N SER A 161 0.66 13.78 30.47
CA SER A 161 -0.12 14.63 31.38
C SER A 161 0.58 14.58 32.74
N THR A 162 0.38 15.60 33.57
CA THR A 162 0.83 15.54 34.98
C THR A 162 -0.39 15.38 35.88
N TYR A 163 -0.22 15.24 37.21
CA TYR A 163 -1.35 15.18 38.15
C TYR A 163 -2.13 16.50 38.13
N SER A 164 -2.50 17.20 39.20
CA SER A 164 -3.42 18.37 39.09
C SER A 164 -2.85 19.64 38.38
N GLY A 165 -2.18 19.51 37.24
CA GLY A 165 -1.54 20.54 36.43
C GLY A 165 -1.84 20.36 34.93
N ILE A 166 -0.88 19.78 34.19
CA ILE A 166 -0.87 19.81 32.72
C ILE A 166 -1.76 18.71 32.17
N TYR A 167 -2.78 19.12 31.42
CA TYR A 167 -3.75 18.21 30.82
C TYR A 167 -3.18 17.39 29.67
N PHE A 168 -2.40 18.03 28.81
CA PHE A 168 -1.66 17.39 27.74
C PHE A 168 -0.49 18.29 27.36
N GLN A 169 0.66 17.69 27.12
CA GLN A 169 1.75 18.35 26.41
C GLN A 169 2.58 17.35 25.63
N ASN A 170 3.27 17.86 24.62
CA ASN A 170 4.44 17.19 24.08
C ASN A 170 5.69 17.83 24.66
N TYR A 171 6.65 16.98 25.00
CA TYR A 171 7.94 17.38 25.53
C TYR A 171 9.03 16.65 24.75
N THR A 172 10.21 17.24 24.62
CA THR A 172 11.31 16.64 23.86
C THR A 172 12.58 16.57 24.67
N TYR A 173 13.36 15.52 24.48
CA TYR A 173 14.68 15.38 25.08
C TYR A 173 15.68 14.73 24.14
N THR A 174 16.96 14.88 24.45
CA THR A 174 18.05 14.22 23.72
C THR A 174 18.38 12.89 24.39
N ILE A 175 18.49 11.81 23.60
CA ILE A 175 18.88 10.49 24.08
C ILE A 175 20.16 10.57 24.95
N GLY A 176 20.13 9.92 26.11
CA GLY A 176 21.17 10.00 27.14
C GLY A 176 20.92 11.07 28.21
N ASN A 177 19.89 11.91 28.04
CA ASN A 177 19.47 12.92 29.02
C ASN A 177 18.07 12.62 29.60
N GLU A 178 17.69 11.35 29.73
CA GLU A 178 16.35 10.90 30.15
C GLU A 178 15.92 11.51 31.50
N ASP A 179 16.86 11.68 32.43
CA ASP A 179 16.60 12.27 33.76
C ASP A 179 16.40 13.79 33.75
N ALA A 180 16.83 14.50 32.70
CA ALA A 180 16.69 15.95 32.62
C ALA A 180 15.24 16.42 32.39
N THR A 181 14.34 15.47 32.14
CA THR A 181 13.03 15.70 31.54
C THR A 181 11.88 15.64 32.53
N SER A 182 12.08 14.94 33.65
CA SER A 182 11.03 14.60 34.60
C SER A 182 11.59 14.47 36.02
N VAL A 183 10.89 13.70 36.86
CA VAL A 183 11.17 13.54 38.30
C VAL A 183 12.50 12.84 38.65
N GLY A 184 13.33 12.51 37.66
CA GLY A 184 14.59 11.78 37.80
C GLY A 184 14.40 10.29 38.09
N ASP A 185 15.52 9.56 38.25
CA ASP A 185 15.55 8.11 38.42
C ASP A 185 14.87 7.39 37.24
N PHE A 186 15.40 7.62 36.05
CA PHE A 186 15.01 6.91 34.84
C PHE A 186 15.20 5.39 35.01
N GLN A 187 14.10 4.66 34.87
CA GLN A 187 14.06 3.21 35.09
C GLN A 187 14.20 2.43 33.78
N GLY A 188 13.67 2.96 32.68
CA GLY A 188 13.71 2.33 31.36
C GLY A 188 12.46 2.60 30.52
N TYR A 189 12.36 1.84 29.43
CA TYR A 189 11.22 1.82 28.50
C TYR A 189 10.53 0.46 28.52
N ILE A 190 9.20 0.47 28.59
CA ILE A 190 8.34 -0.69 28.40
C ILE A 190 7.86 -0.69 26.94
N TYR A 191 8.19 -1.75 26.19
CA TYR A 191 7.89 -1.86 24.76
C TYR A 191 6.54 -2.54 24.56
N ILE A 192 5.48 -1.74 24.43
CA ILE A 192 4.11 -2.25 24.28
C ILE A 192 3.81 -2.78 22.87
N GLY A 193 4.68 -2.53 21.91
CA GLY A 193 4.64 -3.12 20.57
C GLY A 193 5.93 -2.80 19.81
N ASP A 194 6.02 -3.32 18.59
CA ASP A 194 7.11 -3.01 17.66
C ASP A 194 6.53 -2.14 16.55
N TYR A 195 6.75 -0.84 16.67
CA TYR A 195 6.16 0.15 15.78
C TYR A 195 7.25 0.89 15.00
N ILE A 196 6.94 1.23 13.77
CA ILE A 196 7.85 1.98 12.90
C ILE A 196 7.31 3.38 12.62
N ASP A 197 8.21 4.35 12.49
CA ASP A 197 7.88 5.68 11.99
C ASP A 197 8.05 5.63 10.47
N ALA A 198 6.96 5.92 9.74
CA ALA A 198 7.03 6.02 8.29
C ALA A 198 8.13 6.98 7.85
N ALA A 199 8.30 8.09 8.56
CA ALA A 199 9.28 9.11 8.21
C ALA A 199 10.74 8.67 8.43
N SER A 200 10.97 7.54 9.12
CA SER A 200 12.30 6.95 9.25
C SER A 200 12.72 6.17 8.00
N ASP A 201 11.77 5.83 7.15
CA ASP A 201 12.02 5.18 5.88
C ASP A 201 12.58 6.16 4.85
N THR A 202 13.65 5.74 4.20
CA THR A 202 14.39 6.54 3.20
C THR A 202 14.63 5.75 1.92
N THR A 203 14.17 4.50 1.85
CA THR A 203 14.36 3.61 0.72
C THR A 203 13.04 3.52 -0.04
N PRO A 204 12.98 3.91 -1.33
CA PRO A 204 11.76 3.74 -2.11
C PRO A 204 11.37 2.27 -2.29
N PRO A 205 10.08 1.97 -2.49
CA PRO A 205 9.62 0.61 -2.72
C PRO A 205 10.20 0.05 -4.03
N THR A 206 10.30 -1.27 -4.12
CA THR A 206 10.68 -1.99 -5.33
C THR A 206 9.49 -2.31 -6.21
N LEU A 207 9.72 -2.31 -7.52
CA LEU A 207 8.72 -2.58 -8.56
C LEU A 207 9.37 -3.39 -9.68
N SER A 208 8.78 -4.53 -10.02
CA SER A 208 9.28 -5.45 -11.05
C SER A 208 8.15 -6.24 -11.72
N ASP A 209 8.49 -6.99 -12.77
CA ASP A 209 7.58 -7.93 -13.46
C ASP A 209 6.24 -7.32 -13.88
N VAL A 210 6.26 -6.08 -14.39
CA VAL A 210 5.07 -5.43 -14.94
C VAL A 210 4.60 -6.16 -16.18
N LEU A 211 3.37 -6.66 -16.12
CA LEU A 211 2.70 -7.33 -17.22
C LEU A 211 1.40 -6.62 -17.54
N VAL A 212 1.21 -6.29 -18.81
CA VAL A 212 -0.04 -5.73 -19.34
C VAL A 212 -0.60 -6.70 -20.36
N THR A 213 -1.88 -7.07 -20.22
CA THR A 213 -2.56 -8.00 -21.13
C THR A 213 -3.94 -7.49 -21.51
N ASP A 214 -4.39 -7.82 -22.73
CA ASP A 214 -5.79 -7.65 -23.10
C ASP A 214 -6.67 -8.60 -22.25
N TYR A 215 -7.75 -8.05 -21.70
CA TYR A 215 -8.73 -8.78 -20.93
C TYR A 215 -10.05 -8.87 -21.70
N GLU A 216 -10.20 -9.97 -22.42
CA GLU A 216 -11.41 -10.33 -23.19
C GLU A 216 -11.84 -9.26 -24.22
N GLY A 217 -10.92 -8.45 -24.74
CA GLY A 217 -11.20 -7.35 -25.65
C GLY A 217 -11.95 -6.16 -25.02
N LYS A 218 -12.12 -6.15 -23.70
CA LYS A 218 -12.88 -5.13 -22.95
C LYS A 218 -12.00 -4.08 -22.29
N GLY A 219 -10.77 -4.44 -21.97
CA GLY A 219 -9.82 -3.55 -21.31
C GLY A 219 -8.46 -4.21 -21.15
N LEU A 220 -7.59 -3.54 -20.40
CA LEU A 220 -6.29 -4.06 -20.00
C LEU A 220 -6.36 -4.61 -18.58
N HIS A 221 -5.72 -5.74 -18.35
CA HIS A 221 -5.37 -6.21 -17.01
C HIS A 221 -3.87 -6.01 -16.80
N VAL A 222 -3.51 -5.27 -15.76
CA VAL A 222 -2.13 -4.94 -15.41
C VAL A 222 -1.80 -5.60 -14.09
N THR A 223 -0.64 -6.26 -14.02
CA THR A 223 -0.08 -6.80 -12.78
C THR A 223 1.36 -6.38 -12.61
N ALA A 224 1.83 -6.25 -11.37
CA ALA A 224 3.23 -6.00 -11.04
C ALA A 224 3.61 -6.63 -9.70
N VAL A 225 4.89 -6.99 -9.54
CA VAL A 225 5.45 -7.40 -8.25
C VAL A 225 5.99 -6.17 -7.53
N VAL A 226 5.52 -5.95 -6.31
CA VAL A 226 5.81 -4.78 -5.48
C VAL A 226 6.24 -5.20 -4.09
N ALA A 227 7.26 -4.55 -3.53
CA ALA A 227 7.69 -4.83 -2.17
C ALA A 227 8.37 -3.60 -1.57
N ASP A 228 8.31 -3.50 -0.25
CA ASP A 228 8.99 -2.48 0.54
C ASP A 228 9.56 -3.14 1.80
N ASP A 229 10.75 -2.71 2.24
CA ASP A 229 11.49 -3.38 3.31
C ASP A 229 11.25 -2.78 4.71
N LEU A 230 10.58 -1.63 4.81
CA LEU A 230 10.36 -0.95 6.07
C LEU A 230 8.92 -0.46 6.22
N SER A 231 8.51 0.61 5.53
CA SER A 231 7.19 1.24 5.71
C SER A 231 6.04 0.49 5.05
N GLY A 232 6.34 -0.48 4.18
CA GLY A 232 5.35 -1.28 3.47
C GLY A 232 4.73 -0.52 2.30
N VAL A 233 4.17 -1.25 1.32
CA VAL A 233 3.47 -0.64 0.19
C VAL A 233 2.19 0.04 0.66
N GLY A 234 2.05 1.33 0.37
CA GLY A 234 0.91 2.16 0.74
C GLY A 234 -0.17 2.14 -0.33
N HIS A 235 0.17 2.55 -1.56
CA HIS A 235 -0.77 2.59 -2.69
C HIS A 235 -0.07 2.45 -4.04
N VAL A 236 -0.80 1.91 -5.03
CA VAL A 236 -0.29 1.71 -6.39
C VAL A 236 -1.24 2.34 -7.40
N TYR A 237 -0.70 3.16 -8.30
CA TYR A 237 -1.46 3.79 -9.36
C TYR A 237 -1.01 3.33 -10.73
N PHE A 238 -1.95 3.30 -11.67
CA PHE A 238 -1.76 2.86 -13.05
C PHE A 238 -2.15 3.95 -14.05
N PRO A 239 -1.43 5.08 -14.14
CA PRO A 239 -1.75 6.12 -15.11
C PRO A 239 -1.68 5.57 -16.53
N THR A 240 -2.76 5.74 -17.28
CA THR A 240 -2.90 5.18 -18.61
C THR A 240 -3.48 6.20 -19.56
N TRP A 241 -2.99 6.22 -20.79
CA TRP A 241 -3.49 7.02 -21.91
C TRP A 241 -3.23 6.28 -23.22
N THR A 242 -3.87 6.73 -24.29
CA THR A 242 -3.63 6.22 -25.63
C THR A 242 -2.73 7.17 -26.43
N GLU A 243 -1.87 6.68 -27.33
CA GLU A 243 -0.96 7.56 -28.10
C GLU A 243 -1.68 8.48 -29.10
N LYS A 244 -2.98 8.27 -29.34
CA LYS A 244 -3.73 9.09 -30.28
C LYS A 244 -3.92 10.47 -29.69
N ASP A 245 -3.63 11.49 -30.48
CA ASP A 245 -3.78 12.89 -30.07
C ASP A 245 -2.98 13.30 -28.81
N GLY A 246 -2.08 12.44 -28.31
CA GLY A 246 -1.16 12.72 -27.19
C GLY A 246 -1.65 12.08 -25.88
N GLN A 247 -1.51 12.77 -24.74
CA GLN A 247 -2.05 12.32 -23.44
C GLN A 247 -3.42 12.96 -23.16
N ASP A 248 -4.28 13.09 -24.18
CA ASP A 248 -5.55 13.81 -24.06
C ASP A 248 -6.61 13.04 -23.25
N ASP A 249 -6.43 11.72 -23.12
CA ASP A 249 -7.31 10.80 -22.40
C ASP A 249 -6.66 10.17 -21.14
N LEU A 250 -5.65 10.82 -20.55
CA LEU A 250 -4.95 10.34 -19.36
C LEU A 250 -5.91 10.15 -18.16
N ILE A 251 -5.91 8.93 -17.61
CA ILE A 251 -6.65 8.58 -16.39
C ILE A 251 -5.72 7.88 -15.41
N TRP A 252 -5.80 8.25 -14.12
CA TRP A 252 -5.08 7.61 -13.02
C TRP A 252 -6.00 6.60 -12.34
N TYR A 253 -5.70 5.31 -12.49
CA TYR A 253 -6.43 4.25 -11.82
C TYR A 253 -5.71 3.85 -10.54
N GLU A 254 -6.45 3.74 -9.43
CA GLU A 254 -5.95 3.13 -8.20
C GLU A 254 -6.08 1.61 -8.32
N GLY A 255 -4.98 0.89 -8.08
CA GLY A 255 -4.97 -0.57 -8.08
C GLY A 255 -5.16 -1.16 -6.70
N THR A 256 -5.23 -2.49 -6.67
CA THR A 256 -5.26 -3.28 -5.43
C THR A 256 -3.92 -3.98 -5.22
N VAL A 257 -3.56 -4.23 -3.96
CA VAL A 257 -2.36 -5.00 -3.60
C VAL A 257 -2.79 -6.20 -2.77
N GLU A 258 -2.45 -7.40 -3.24
CA GLU A 258 -2.66 -8.66 -2.54
C GLU A 258 -1.31 -9.33 -2.33
N GLY A 259 -0.82 -9.33 -1.08
CA GLY A 259 0.55 -9.74 -0.77
C GLY A 259 1.56 -8.77 -1.42
N ASN A 260 2.37 -9.28 -2.33
CA ASN A 260 3.34 -8.51 -3.13
C ASN A 260 2.89 -8.33 -4.60
N VAL A 261 1.62 -8.58 -4.94
CA VAL A 261 1.09 -8.39 -6.29
C VAL A 261 0.15 -7.20 -6.33
N ALA A 262 0.53 -6.19 -7.09
CA ALA A 262 -0.35 -5.08 -7.45
C ALA A 262 -1.12 -5.43 -8.73
N SER A 263 -2.41 -5.08 -8.79
CA SER A 263 -3.24 -5.33 -9.97
C SER A 263 -4.23 -4.21 -10.26
N CYS A 264 -4.57 -4.01 -11.53
CA CYS A 264 -5.57 -3.05 -11.97
C CYS A 264 -6.25 -3.50 -13.27
N TYR A 265 -7.54 -3.16 -13.41
CA TYR A 265 -8.30 -3.31 -14.65
C TYR A 265 -8.60 -1.93 -15.24
N ILE A 266 -8.22 -1.73 -16.49
CA ILE A 266 -8.36 -0.46 -17.23
C ILE A 266 -9.32 -0.68 -18.41
N PRO A 267 -10.55 -0.15 -18.38
CA PRO A 267 -11.50 -0.33 -19.45
C PRO A 267 -11.09 0.41 -20.73
N TYR A 268 -11.22 -0.23 -21.90
CA TYR A 268 -11.02 0.48 -23.17
C TYR A 268 -12.07 1.58 -23.40
N SER A 269 -13.25 1.44 -22.79
CA SER A 269 -14.29 2.47 -22.86
C SER A 269 -13.87 3.81 -22.30
N ASP A 270 -12.98 3.80 -21.31
CA ASP A 270 -12.52 4.99 -20.63
C ASP A 270 -11.50 5.76 -21.48
N HIS A 271 -10.92 5.08 -22.47
CA HIS A 271 -9.98 5.58 -23.48
C HIS A 271 -10.60 5.53 -24.88
N ASN A 272 -11.86 5.94 -24.98
CA ASN A 272 -12.60 6.11 -26.25
C ASN A 272 -12.66 4.87 -27.18
N ASN A 273 -12.40 3.67 -26.66
CA ASN A 273 -12.26 2.44 -27.43
C ASN A 273 -11.23 2.53 -28.56
N GLU A 274 -10.14 3.23 -28.35
CA GLU A 274 -9.13 3.41 -29.39
C GLU A 274 -8.34 2.13 -29.66
N LEU A 275 -7.82 2.01 -30.87
CA LEU A 275 -7.03 0.87 -31.36
C LEU A 275 -5.52 1.21 -31.46
N SER A 276 -5.11 2.34 -30.91
CA SER A 276 -3.74 2.82 -30.79
C SER A 276 -2.99 2.06 -29.68
N ASN A 277 -1.72 2.41 -29.48
CA ASN A 277 -0.97 1.97 -28.31
C ASN A 277 -1.54 2.63 -27.05
N TYR A 278 -1.63 1.85 -25.99
CA TYR A 278 -1.91 2.31 -24.64
C TYR A 278 -0.59 2.35 -23.91
N ASP A 279 -0.20 3.53 -23.44
CA ASP A 279 0.92 3.71 -22.53
C ASP A 279 0.39 3.50 -21.10
N VAL A 280 1.02 2.59 -20.37
CA VAL A 280 0.66 2.22 -19.01
C VAL A 280 1.85 2.45 -18.11
N HIS A 281 1.72 3.39 -17.18
CA HIS A 281 2.68 3.57 -16.10
C HIS A 281 2.22 2.81 -14.85
N VAL A 282 3.17 2.43 -14.01
CA VAL A 282 2.92 1.87 -12.68
C VAL A 282 3.71 2.67 -11.67
N TYR A 283 3.02 3.34 -10.76
CA TYR A 283 3.61 4.08 -9.64
C TYR A 283 3.32 3.31 -8.35
N VAL A 284 4.35 2.94 -7.61
CA VAL A 284 4.23 2.29 -6.31
C VAL A 284 4.71 3.29 -5.26
N TYR A 285 3.84 3.62 -4.31
CA TYR A 285 4.15 4.44 -3.16
C TYR A 285 4.17 3.58 -1.90
N ASP A 286 5.15 3.82 -1.03
CA ASP A 286 5.18 3.24 0.31
C ASP A 286 4.36 4.10 1.30
N ASN A 287 4.31 3.71 2.58
CA ASN A 287 3.63 4.49 3.62
C ASN A 287 4.43 5.73 4.09
N ALA A 288 5.70 5.86 3.70
CA ALA A 288 6.54 7.03 3.91
C ALA A 288 6.35 8.11 2.83
N GLY A 289 5.70 7.78 1.72
CA GLY A 289 5.47 8.64 0.56
C GLY A 289 6.61 8.62 -0.47
N LEU A 290 7.60 7.73 -0.34
CA LEU A 290 8.58 7.50 -1.40
C LEU A 290 7.94 6.64 -2.48
N PHE A 291 8.49 6.72 -3.70
CA PHE A 291 7.91 5.99 -4.81
C PHE A 291 8.94 5.51 -5.82
N THR A 292 8.58 4.43 -6.49
CA THR A 292 9.24 3.92 -7.70
C THR A 292 8.21 3.85 -8.82
N MET A 293 8.67 4.09 -10.05
CA MET A 293 7.81 4.03 -11.23
C MET A 293 8.49 3.40 -12.42
N THR A 294 7.71 2.68 -13.22
CA THR A 294 8.08 2.20 -14.55
C THR A 294 6.94 2.41 -15.53
N GLY A 295 7.24 2.34 -16.83
CA GLY A 295 6.26 2.46 -17.91
C GLY A 295 6.45 1.37 -18.96
N THR A 296 5.34 0.95 -19.57
CA THR A 296 5.31 0.04 -20.71
C THR A 296 4.16 0.43 -21.64
N SER A 297 4.10 -0.17 -22.82
CA SER A 297 3.00 0.05 -23.75
C SER A 297 2.49 -1.24 -24.38
N ILE A 298 1.21 -1.25 -24.73
CA ILE A 298 0.57 -2.37 -25.42
C ILE A 298 -0.34 -1.85 -26.53
N THR A 299 -0.24 -2.47 -27.71
CA THR A 299 -1.19 -2.21 -28.80
C THR A 299 -2.45 -3.03 -28.56
N ARG A 300 -3.61 -2.38 -28.53
CA ARG A 300 -4.89 -3.11 -28.45
C ARG A 300 -5.08 -3.99 -29.70
N PRO A 301 -5.40 -5.28 -29.55
CA PRO A 301 -5.66 -6.17 -30.69
C PRO A 301 -6.84 -5.70 -31.54
N ASN A 302 -6.64 -5.51 -32.84
CA ASN A 302 -7.73 -5.24 -33.78
C ASN A 302 -8.35 -6.55 -34.30
N ASN A 303 -9.30 -7.09 -33.54
CA ASN A 303 -9.97 -8.36 -33.87
C ASN A 303 -10.82 -8.31 -35.16
N PHE A 304 -11.11 -7.12 -35.71
CA PHE A 304 -11.82 -6.97 -36.98
C PHE A 304 -10.91 -7.09 -38.21
N ALA A 305 -9.61 -6.79 -38.09
CA ALA A 305 -8.66 -6.94 -39.19
C ALA A 305 -8.33 -8.42 -39.49
N SER A 306 -8.51 -9.32 -38.51
CA SER A 306 -8.24 -10.75 -38.64
C SER A 306 -9.30 -11.53 -39.47
N LEU A 307 -10.44 -10.91 -39.81
CA LEU A 307 -11.53 -11.61 -40.50
C LEU A 307 -11.51 -11.51 -42.03
N GLY A 308 -10.51 -10.85 -42.61
CA GLY A 308 -10.34 -10.77 -44.07
C GLY A 308 -11.40 -9.91 -44.77
N SER A 309 -10.99 -9.13 -45.76
CA SER A 309 -11.90 -8.44 -46.65
C SER A 309 -12.78 -9.45 -47.39
N VAL A 310 -14.09 -9.46 -47.14
CA VAL A 310 -15.04 -10.15 -48.02
C VAL A 310 -15.10 -9.34 -49.31
N SER A 311 -14.47 -9.84 -50.38
CA SER A 311 -14.66 -9.27 -51.71
C SER A 311 -16.10 -9.54 -52.15
N SER A 312 -16.92 -8.49 -52.19
CA SER A 312 -18.22 -8.55 -52.85
C SER A 312 -18.00 -8.41 -54.37
N ASP A 313 -17.79 -9.54 -55.04
CA ASP A 313 -17.95 -9.60 -56.49
C ASP A 313 -19.45 -9.80 -56.80
N SER A 314 -20.06 -8.78 -57.41
CA SER A 314 -21.36 -8.86 -58.08
C SER A 314 -21.31 -8.11 -59.40
#